data_AF-A0A8T4J0N6-F1
#
_entry.id   AF-A0A8T4J0N6-F1
#
_cell.length_a   1.000
_cell.length_b   1.000
_cell.length_c   1.000
_cell.angle_alpha   90.00
_cell.angle_beta   90.00
_cell.angle_gamma   90.00
#
_symmetry.space_group_name_H-M   'P 1'
#
loop_
_entity.id
_entity.type
_entity.pdbx_description
1 polymer ?
#
loop_
_entity_poly.entity_id
_entity_poly.type
_entity_poly.pdbx_seq_one_letter_code
_entity_poly.pdbx_strand_id
1 'polypeptide(L)'
;MSTHELYVNDPHERLWQVPASGAARFSWDYDDGRDRLLALYQKGKDKQWDGQKRIDWDLEVDPKNPLGTPDEAIALYGTPYWDKMSEAERGDVRQHFASWQFSQFLHGEQGAMVCAARIVESVPDLDAKFYSATQTMDEARHAEIYARFLHEKIGMLYPINDNLQSLLSDTLRDSRWDMPYLGMQVLIEGLALAAFGMIRDTTTKPLPQQILAYVMQDEARHVAFGRMALRDYYKQLSDAELREREEFVIEGCYLMRDRLKGTEVLEDFVGIPAAEADKLSENSEYLQLFRQLLFSRIVPCVRDIGLWGERLQRAYVDMGVFEMGDQNLDLLMRQDEEIAEKLDAERFAQEEAARTAEVAEAIAQGGAAAG
;
A
#
# COMPACT_ATOMS: atom_id res chain seq x y z
N MET A 1 -15.68 -8.02 -19.15
CA MET A 1 -14.37 -8.41 -19.70
C MET A 1 -13.62 -9.13 -18.61
N SER A 2 -12.90 -10.20 -18.97
CA SER A 2 -11.99 -10.87 -18.03
C SER A 2 -10.85 -9.92 -17.68
N THR A 3 -10.33 -9.94 -16.44
CA THR A 3 -9.13 -9.19 -16.05
C THR A 3 -7.97 -9.45 -17.02
N HIS A 4 -7.88 -10.67 -17.56
CA HIS A 4 -6.87 -11.05 -18.54
C HIS A 4 -6.89 -10.18 -19.81
N GLU A 5 -8.07 -9.73 -20.24
CA GLU A 5 -8.25 -8.91 -21.44
C GLU A 5 -7.86 -7.44 -21.20
N LEU A 6 -7.68 -7.04 -19.94
CA LEU A 6 -7.33 -5.68 -19.55
C LEU A 6 -5.83 -5.49 -19.31
N TYR A 7 -5.05 -6.58 -19.25
CA TYR A 7 -3.60 -6.46 -19.10
C TYR A 7 -2.96 -5.86 -20.36
N VAL A 8 -2.09 -4.87 -20.16
CA VAL A 8 -1.28 -4.27 -21.24
C VAL A 8 -0.33 -5.32 -21.83
N ASN A 9 0.30 -6.10 -20.95
CA ASN A 9 1.20 -7.19 -21.31
C ASN A 9 0.69 -8.49 -20.73
N ASP A 10 0.76 -9.60 -21.48
CA ASP A 10 0.42 -10.92 -20.96
C ASP A 10 1.31 -11.24 -19.75
N PRO A 11 0.77 -11.56 -18.56
CA PRO A 11 1.57 -11.90 -17.39
C PRO A 11 2.37 -13.21 -17.52
N HIS A 12 2.33 -13.88 -18.68
CA HIS A 12 2.96 -15.16 -19.01
C HIS A 12 2.42 -16.36 -18.21
N GLU A 13 2.35 -16.24 -16.89
CA GLU A 13 1.78 -17.23 -15.97
C GLU A 13 0.51 -16.70 -15.31
N ARG A 14 -0.60 -17.45 -15.45
CA ARG A 14 -1.88 -17.10 -14.81
C ARG A 14 -1.93 -17.41 -13.32
N LEU A 15 -1.03 -18.27 -12.86
CA LEU A 15 -0.97 -18.74 -11.48
C LEU A 15 0.49 -18.88 -11.08
N TRP A 16 0.96 -17.89 -10.32
CA TRP A 16 2.23 -17.97 -9.64
C TRP A 16 2.08 -18.74 -8.32
N GLN A 17 2.90 -19.76 -8.10
CA GLN A 17 2.82 -20.62 -6.92
C GLN A 17 4.06 -20.45 -6.03
N VAL A 18 3.82 -20.17 -4.76
CA VAL A 18 4.85 -20.23 -3.71
C VAL A 18 4.56 -21.43 -2.80
N PRO A 19 5.47 -22.40 -2.66
CA PRO A 19 5.26 -23.54 -1.78
C PRO A 19 5.07 -23.10 -0.32
N ALA A 20 4.13 -23.72 0.39
CA ALA A 20 4.00 -23.51 1.83
C ALA A 20 5.25 -24.03 2.57
N SER A 21 5.77 -23.22 3.49
CA SER A 21 7.09 -23.30 4.13
C SER A 21 7.04 -23.13 5.68
N GLY A 22 7.23 -24.18 6.47
CA GLY A 22 7.11 -24.08 7.95
C GLY A 22 5.83 -24.72 8.50
N ALA A 23 5.48 -24.43 9.76
CA ALA A 23 4.49 -25.21 10.50
C ALA A 23 3.23 -24.42 10.88
N ALA A 24 2.06 -25.02 10.67
CA ALA A 24 0.84 -24.59 11.32
C ALA A 24 0.95 -24.78 12.83
N ARG A 25 0.60 -23.75 13.60
CA ARG A 25 0.71 -23.74 15.06
C ARG A 25 -0.64 -23.56 15.73
N PHE A 26 -0.89 -24.42 16.70
CA PHE A 26 -2.05 -24.39 17.58
C PHE A 26 -1.57 -24.17 19.02
N SER A 27 -2.28 -23.31 19.75
CA SER A 27 -2.10 -23.11 21.19
C SER A 27 -3.43 -23.33 21.89
N TRP A 28 -3.36 -23.84 23.12
CA TRP A 28 -4.51 -24.03 24.01
C TRP A 28 -4.52 -23.04 25.17
N ASP A 29 -3.57 -22.10 25.18
CA ASP A 29 -3.48 -21.02 26.16
C ASP A 29 -4.34 -19.85 25.66
N TYR A 30 -5.52 -19.73 26.24
CA TYR A 30 -6.52 -18.71 25.87
C TYR A 30 -6.49 -17.46 26.77
N ASP A 31 -5.80 -17.55 27.90
CA ASP A 31 -5.82 -16.51 28.94
C ASP A 31 -4.59 -15.56 28.87
N ASP A 32 -3.53 -15.94 28.14
CA ASP A 32 -2.24 -15.23 28.09
C ASP A 32 -2.07 -14.38 26.81
N GLY A 33 -2.91 -13.35 26.65
CA GLY A 33 -2.79 -12.38 25.54
C GLY A 33 -2.03 -11.11 25.93
N ARG A 34 -1.26 -10.53 25.00
CA ARG A 34 -0.69 -9.19 25.19
C ARG A 34 -1.78 -8.14 25.05
N ASP A 35 -2.04 -7.40 26.12
CA ASP A 35 -3.07 -6.33 26.16
C ASP A 35 -3.00 -5.37 24.97
N ARG A 36 -1.78 -5.04 24.52
CA ARG A 36 -1.58 -4.14 23.37
C ARG A 36 -2.08 -4.72 22.05
N LEU A 37 -1.85 -6.01 21.80
CA LEU A 37 -2.33 -6.66 20.57
C LEU A 37 -3.84 -6.89 20.62
N LEU A 38 -4.39 -7.22 21.78
CA LEU A 38 -5.83 -7.34 21.97
C LEU A 38 -6.53 -5.98 21.78
N ALA A 39 -5.94 -4.88 22.27
CA ALA A 39 -6.45 -3.54 22.02
C ALA A 39 -6.40 -3.18 20.54
N LEU A 40 -5.32 -3.55 19.83
CA LEU A 40 -5.21 -3.33 18.39
C LEU A 40 -6.24 -4.16 17.61
N TYR A 41 -6.49 -5.40 18.03
CA TYR A 41 -7.56 -6.24 17.48
C TYR A 41 -8.95 -5.65 17.71
N GLN A 42 -9.22 -5.15 18.93
CA GLN A 42 -10.48 -4.47 19.21
C GLN A 42 -10.65 -3.22 18.33
N LYS A 43 -9.60 -2.40 18.19
CA LYS A 43 -9.59 -1.25 17.28
C LYS A 43 -9.85 -1.67 15.83
N GLY A 44 -9.23 -2.75 15.36
CA GLY A 44 -9.44 -3.30 14.03
C GLY A 44 -10.89 -3.71 13.77
N LYS A 45 -11.57 -4.34 14.76
CA LYS A 45 -13.00 -4.66 14.67
C LYS A 45 -13.87 -3.41 14.65
N ASP A 46 -13.61 -2.45 15.54
CA ASP A 46 -14.43 -1.23 15.66
C ASP A 46 -14.34 -0.34 14.42
N LYS A 47 -13.20 -0.40 13.73
CA LYS A 47 -12.92 0.37 12.51
C LYS A 47 -13.17 -0.41 11.22
N GLN A 48 -13.75 -1.63 11.29
CA GLN A 48 -14.14 -2.36 10.08
C GLN A 48 -15.13 -1.57 9.24
N TRP A 49 -15.01 -1.69 7.92
CA TRP A 49 -15.85 -0.95 6.98
C TRP A 49 -16.08 -1.71 5.67
N ASP A 50 -17.10 -1.25 4.93
CA ASP A 50 -17.53 -1.84 3.66
C ASP A 50 -17.12 -0.91 2.50
N GLY A 51 -16.26 -1.42 1.61
CA GLY A 51 -15.76 -0.71 0.44
C GLY A 51 -16.84 -0.29 -0.55
N GLN A 52 -17.96 -1.01 -0.60
CA GLN A 52 -19.08 -0.70 -1.48
C GLN A 52 -19.91 0.48 -0.94
N LYS A 53 -19.97 0.66 0.38
CA LYS A 53 -20.79 1.70 1.03
C LYS A 53 -20.01 2.95 1.39
N ARG A 54 -18.74 2.82 1.79
CA ARG A 54 -17.95 3.95 2.33
C ARG A 54 -17.32 4.80 1.24
N ILE A 55 -16.99 4.20 0.10
CA ILE A 55 -16.41 4.87 -1.08
C ILE A 55 -17.54 5.25 -2.05
N ASP A 56 -17.52 6.50 -2.49
CA ASP A 56 -18.44 6.99 -3.52
C ASP A 56 -17.97 6.57 -4.92
N TRP A 57 -18.44 5.40 -5.37
CA TRP A 57 -18.10 4.85 -6.68
C TRP A 57 -18.82 5.54 -7.85
N ASP A 58 -19.80 6.41 -7.59
CA ASP A 58 -20.50 7.16 -8.64
C ASP A 58 -19.68 8.35 -9.15
N LEU A 59 -18.59 8.69 -8.46
CA LEU A 59 -17.63 9.69 -8.91
C LEU A 59 -17.01 9.31 -10.26
N GLU A 60 -17.20 10.19 -11.24
CA GLU A 60 -16.62 10.06 -12.57
C GLU A 60 -15.10 10.23 -12.54
N VAL A 61 -14.40 9.38 -13.29
CA VAL A 61 -12.95 9.42 -13.46
C VAL A 61 -12.67 9.44 -14.95
N ASP A 62 -11.96 10.48 -15.40
CA ASP A 62 -11.39 10.50 -16.74
C ASP A 62 -10.21 9.52 -16.79
N PRO A 63 -10.27 8.42 -17.58
CA PRO A 63 -9.17 7.47 -17.66
C PRO A 63 -7.87 8.11 -18.16
N LYS A 64 -7.92 9.21 -18.92
CA LYS A 64 -6.74 9.94 -19.42
C LYS A 64 -6.17 10.92 -18.41
N ASN A 65 -6.88 11.15 -17.30
CA ASN A 65 -6.39 11.93 -16.17
C ASN A 65 -6.96 11.41 -14.84
N PRO A 66 -6.64 10.15 -14.47
CA PRO A 66 -7.36 9.45 -13.41
C PRO A 66 -7.01 9.98 -12.02
N LEU A 67 -5.83 10.56 -11.86
CA LEU A 67 -5.32 11.09 -10.59
C LEU A 67 -5.29 12.62 -10.55
N GLY A 68 -5.28 13.32 -11.69
CA GLY A 68 -5.17 14.77 -11.68
C GLY A 68 -3.91 15.30 -11.01
N THR A 69 -2.86 14.47 -10.93
CA THR A 69 -1.54 14.84 -10.42
C THR A 69 -0.83 15.75 -11.43
N PRO A 70 0.07 16.64 -10.98
CA PRO A 70 0.90 17.44 -11.88
C PRO A 70 1.72 16.56 -12.83
N ASP A 71 1.96 17.01 -14.05
CA ASP A 71 2.75 16.26 -15.03
C ASP A 71 4.21 16.12 -14.60
N GLU A 72 4.71 17.04 -13.77
CA GLU A 72 6.02 16.98 -13.12
C GLU A 72 6.25 15.69 -12.32
N ALA A 73 5.17 15.00 -11.91
CA ALA A 73 5.25 13.71 -11.24
C ALA A 73 5.61 12.55 -12.20
N ILE A 74 5.56 12.76 -13.51
CA ILE A 74 5.84 11.74 -14.52
C ILE A 74 7.30 11.85 -14.94
N ALA A 75 8.04 10.73 -14.90
CA ALA A 75 9.47 10.69 -15.23
C ALA A 75 9.83 11.19 -16.65
N LEU A 76 8.85 11.29 -17.55
CA LEU A 76 9.03 11.83 -18.90
C LEU A 76 8.95 13.35 -18.97
N TYR A 77 8.36 14.03 -17.98
CA TYR A 77 8.18 15.46 -18.03
C TYR A 77 9.51 16.20 -18.17
N GLY A 78 9.54 17.22 -19.03
CA GLY A 78 10.76 17.98 -19.34
C GLY A 78 11.79 17.25 -20.22
N THR A 79 11.47 16.06 -20.72
CA THR A 79 12.34 15.32 -21.66
C THR A 79 11.94 15.56 -23.12
N PRO A 80 12.85 15.34 -24.09
CA PRO A 80 12.50 15.40 -25.51
C PRO A 80 11.40 14.43 -25.96
N TYR A 81 11.12 13.38 -25.18
CA TYR A 81 9.99 12.48 -25.46
C TYR A 81 8.67 13.17 -25.17
N TRP A 82 8.55 13.83 -24.01
CA TRP A 82 7.35 14.56 -23.60
C TRP A 82 7.06 15.77 -24.49
N ASP A 83 8.09 16.47 -24.95
CA ASP A 83 7.96 17.63 -25.83
C ASP A 83 7.41 17.27 -27.21
N LYS A 84 7.58 16.02 -27.64
CA LYS A 84 7.06 15.51 -28.92
C LYS A 84 5.62 14.99 -28.81
N MET A 85 5.15 14.70 -27.61
CA MET A 85 3.80 14.16 -27.38
C MET A 85 2.74 15.26 -27.51
N SER A 86 1.68 14.94 -28.23
CA SER A 86 0.41 15.66 -28.19
C SER A 86 -0.28 15.51 -26.83
N GLU A 87 -1.29 16.34 -26.56
CA GLU A 87 -2.06 16.24 -25.31
C GLU A 87 -2.78 14.88 -25.17
N ALA A 88 -3.20 14.28 -26.29
CA ALA A 88 -3.81 12.95 -26.27
C ALA A 88 -2.80 11.88 -25.84
N GLU A 89 -1.59 11.90 -26.40
CA GLU A 89 -0.51 10.97 -26.03
C GLU A 89 -0.07 11.16 -24.57
N ARG A 90 -0.04 12.41 -24.07
CA ARG A 90 0.21 12.69 -22.65
C ARG A 90 -0.89 12.11 -21.76
N GLY A 91 -2.15 12.20 -22.18
CA GLY A 91 -3.27 11.54 -21.52
C GLY A 91 -3.13 10.02 -21.47
N ASP A 92 -2.63 9.40 -22.55
CA ASP A 92 -2.32 7.97 -22.56
C ASP A 92 -1.21 7.64 -21.55
N VAL A 93 -0.11 8.40 -21.53
CA VAL A 93 0.98 8.22 -20.57
C VAL A 93 0.47 8.32 -19.13
N ARG A 94 -0.38 9.31 -18.81
CA ARG A 94 -1.01 9.44 -17.49
C ARG A 94 -1.84 8.20 -17.12
N GLN A 95 -2.65 7.70 -18.06
CA GLN A 95 -3.45 6.49 -17.86
C GLN A 95 -2.56 5.27 -17.57
N HIS A 96 -1.49 5.09 -18.37
CA HIS A 96 -0.57 3.96 -18.23
C HIS A 96 0.19 4.00 -16.91
N PHE A 97 0.71 5.15 -16.48
CA PHE A 97 1.39 5.28 -15.18
C PHE A 97 0.45 5.07 -13.99
N ALA A 98 -0.79 5.57 -14.05
CA ALA A 98 -1.77 5.32 -12.99
C ALA A 98 -2.20 3.85 -12.94
N SER A 99 -2.47 3.25 -14.10
CA SER A 99 -2.78 1.83 -14.25
C SER A 99 -1.67 0.96 -13.67
N TRP A 100 -0.42 1.25 -14.03
CA TRP A 100 0.74 0.52 -13.54
C TRP A 100 0.88 0.61 -12.02
N GLN A 101 0.82 1.83 -11.44
CA GLN A 101 0.92 2.02 -9.99
C GLN A 101 -0.18 1.25 -9.23
N PHE A 102 -1.45 1.44 -9.63
CA PHE A 102 -2.58 0.78 -8.97
C PHE A 102 -2.59 -0.74 -9.18
N SER A 103 -2.03 -1.23 -10.29
CA SER A 103 -1.80 -2.67 -10.48
C SER A 103 -0.76 -3.19 -9.47
N GLN A 104 0.34 -2.47 -9.25
CA GLN A 104 1.33 -2.86 -8.23
C GLN A 104 0.77 -2.81 -6.80
N PHE A 105 -0.23 -1.97 -6.55
CA PHE A 105 -0.96 -1.96 -5.28
C PHE A 105 -1.85 -3.19 -5.16
N LEU A 106 -2.70 -3.47 -6.16
CA LEU A 106 -3.52 -4.67 -6.20
C LEU A 106 -2.72 -5.96 -5.94
N HIS A 107 -1.59 -6.13 -6.64
CA HIS A 107 -0.72 -7.30 -6.46
C HIS A 107 -0.07 -7.33 -5.07
N GLY A 108 0.26 -6.14 -4.54
CA GLY A 108 0.72 -5.95 -3.17
C GLY A 108 -0.30 -6.45 -2.16
N GLU A 109 -1.57 -6.02 -2.26
CA GLU A 109 -2.63 -6.38 -1.31
C GLU A 109 -3.00 -7.86 -1.41
N GLN A 110 -2.94 -8.45 -2.61
CA GLN A 110 -3.08 -9.90 -2.74
C GLN A 110 -1.95 -10.63 -2.00
N GLY A 111 -0.71 -10.13 -2.12
CA GLY A 111 0.44 -10.63 -1.37
C GLY A 111 0.28 -10.45 0.14
N ALA A 112 -0.18 -9.27 0.58
CA ALA A 112 -0.46 -8.94 1.97
C ALA A 112 -1.51 -9.88 2.57
N MET A 113 -2.60 -10.13 1.85
CA MET A 113 -3.64 -11.08 2.24
C MET A 113 -3.06 -12.47 2.49
N VAL A 114 -2.20 -12.97 1.59
CA VAL A 114 -1.57 -14.29 1.74
C VAL A 114 -0.56 -14.30 2.89
N CYS A 115 0.24 -13.24 3.06
CA CYS A 115 1.16 -13.10 4.20
C CYS A 115 0.43 -13.02 5.54
N ALA A 116 -0.68 -12.30 5.63
CA ALA A 116 -1.51 -12.24 6.83
C ALA A 116 -2.12 -13.61 7.13
N ALA A 117 -2.68 -14.31 6.14
CA ALA A 117 -3.14 -15.68 6.32
C ALA A 117 -2.01 -16.61 6.79
N ARG A 118 -0.79 -16.39 6.29
CA ARG A 118 0.41 -17.13 6.70
C ARG A 118 0.80 -16.86 8.15
N ILE A 119 0.65 -15.63 8.60
CA ILE A 119 0.86 -15.26 10.00
C ILE A 119 -0.18 -15.96 10.88
N VAL A 120 -1.47 -15.93 10.52
CA VAL A 120 -2.52 -16.65 11.25
C VAL A 120 -2.18 -18.12 11.42
N GLU A 121 -1.68 -18.77 10.37
CA GLU A 121 -1.31 -20.17 10.40
C GLU A 121 -0.09 -20.45 11.32
N SER A 122 0.96 -19.61 11.24
CA SER A 122 2.30 -19.94 11.74
C SER A 122 2.73 -19.26 13.03
N VAL A 123 2.12 -18.13 13.43
CA VAL A 123 2.48 -17.42 14.67
C VAL A 123 2.16 -18.28 15.90
N PRO A 124 2.99 -18.29 16.96
CA PRO A 124 2.70 -19.07 18.16
C PRO A 124 1.56 -18.50 19.00
N ASP A 125 1.45 -17.17 19.08
CA ASP A 125 0.54 -16.50 20.01
C ASP A 125 -0.86 -16.29 19.43
N LEU A 126 -1.90 -16.57 20.22
CA LEU A 126 -3.29 -16.49 19.77
C LEU A 126 -3.75 -15.04 19.52
N ASP A 127 -3.27 -14.08 20.31
CA ASP A 127 -3.57 -12.66 20.16
C ASP A 127 -3.16 -12.12 18.78
N ALA A 128 -2.01 -12.55 18.29
CA ALA A 128 -1.49 -12.21 16.98
C ALA A 128 -2.29 -12.90 15.86
N LYS A 129 -2.77 -14.13 16.07
CA LYS A 129 -3.71 -14.79 15.14
C LYS A 129 -5.00 -14.00 14.99
N PHE A 130 -5.57 -13.50 16.09
CA PHE A 130 -6.80 -12.69 16.03
C PHE A 130 -6.61 -11.40 15.25
N TYR A 131 -5.52 -10.68 15.52
CA TYR A 131 -5.23 -9.47 14.79
C TYR A 131 -5.00 -9.76 13.30
N SER A 132 -4.15 -10.73 12.99
CA SER A 132 -3.80 -11.05 11.60
C SER A 132 -4.98 -11.62 10.80
N ALA A 133 -5.96 -12.26 11.44
CA ALA A 133 -7.22 -12.64 10.79
C ALA A 133 -8.05 -11.42 10.40
N THR A 134 -8.01 -10.35 11.20
CA THR A 134 -8.64 -9.07 10.85
C THR A 134 -7.92 -8.42 9.68
N GLN A 135 -6.58 -8.41 9.72
CA GLN A 135 -5.77 -7.93 8.60
C GLN A 135 -6.09 -8.70 7.31
N THR A 136 -6.18 -10.03 7.36
CA THR A 136 -6.53 -10.84 6.16
C THR A 136 -7.84 -10.38 5.51
N MET A 137 -8.82 -9.96 6.31
CA MET A 137 -10.07 -9.38 5.80
C MET A 137 -9.86 -7.96 5.23
N ASP A 138 -9.04 -7.14 5.89
CA ASP A 138 -8.68 -5.80 5.41
C ASP A 138 -8.01 -5.88 4.03
N GLU A 139 -7.01 -6.75 3.85
CA GLU A 139 -6.30 -6.94 2.59
C GLU A 139 -7.19 -7.48 1.47
N ALA A 140 -8.14 -8.36 1.81
CA ALA A 140 -9.13 -8.85 0.85
C ALA A 140 -10.01 -7.70 0.33
N ARG A 141 -10.42 -6.79 1.22
CA ARG A 141 -11.17 -5.57 0.85
C ARG A 141 -10.30 -4.63 0.02
N HIS A 142 -9.03 -4.44 0.35
CA HIS A 142 -8.15 -3.55 -0.43
C HIS A 142 -7.91 -4.08 -1.84
N ALA A 143 -7.67 -5.39 -1.99
CA ALA A 143 -7.58 -6.03 -3.30
C ALA A 143 -8.87 -5.87 -4.11
N GLU A 144 -10.05 -6.03 -3.49
CA GLU A 144 -11.35 -5.77 -4.13
C GLU A 144 -11.45 -4.32 -4.63
N ILE A 145 -11.10 -3.34 -3.78
CA ILE A 145 -11.18 -1.91 -4.10
C ILE A 145 -10.26 -1.56 -5.27
N TYR A 146 -8.99 -1.97 -5.24
CA TYR A 146 -8.05 -1.66 -6.32
C TYR A 146 -8.42 -2.37 -7.63
N ALA A 147 -8.86 -3.62 -7.56
CA ALA A 147 -9.37 -4.33 -8.73
C ALA A 147 -10.56 -3.59 -9.34
N ARG A 148 -11.52 -3.14 -8.51
CA ARG A 148 -12.67 -2.38 -8.98
C ARG A 148 -12.27 -1.05 -9.64
N PHE A 149 -11.35 -0.30 -9.03
CA PHE A 149 -10.84 0.95 -9.61
C PHE A 149 -10.16 0.71 -10.98
N LEU A 150 -9.31 -0.30 -11.08
CA LEU A 150 -8.65 -0.68 -12.33
C LEU A 150 -9.64 -1.11 -13.41
N HIS A 151 -10.68 -1.87 -13.05
CA HIS A 151 -11.68 -2.37 -13.99
C HIS A 151 -12.70 -1.32 -14.43
N GLU A 152 -13.25 -0.55 -13.49
CA GLU A 152 -14.39 0.35 -13.74
C GLU A 152 -13.94 1.76 -14.13
N LYS A 153 -12.79 2.23 -13.65
CA LYS A 153 -12.37 3.64 -13.79
C LYS A 153 -11.16 3.81 -14.73
N ILE A 154 -10.18 2.93 -14.67
CA ILE A 154 -8.99 3.00 -15.54
C ILE A 154 -9.17 2.18 -16.82
N GLY A 155 -9.71 0.96 -16.72
CA GLY A 155 -9.91 0.02 -17.83
C GLY A 155 -8.63 -0.67 -18.31
N MET A 156 -7.61 -0.80 -17.46
CA MET A 156 -6.29 -1.30 -17.83
C MET A 156 -5.56 -1.87 -16.60
N LEU A 157 -4.72 -2.89 -16.79
CA LEU A 157 -3.85 -3.47 -15.76
C LEU A 157 -2.43 -3.73 -16.27
N TYR A 158 -1.47 -3.78 -15.34
CA TYR A 158 -0.10 -4.23 -15.58
C TYR A 158 0.23 -5.48 -14.76
N PRO A 159 1.11 -6.37 -15.27
CA PRO A 159 1.65 -7.48 -14.49
C PRO A 159 2.36 -7.02 -13.22
N ILE A 160 2.46 -7.93 -12.25
CA ILE A 160 3.31 -7.73 -11.07
C ILE A 160 4.75 -7.48 -11.52
N ASN A 161 5.41 -6.50 -10.92
CA ASN A 161 6.80 -6.25 -11.24
C ASN A 161 7.74 -7.21 -10.49
N ASP A 162 8.90 -7.47 -11.10
CA ASP A 162 9.86 -8.47 -10.63
C ASP A 162 10.34 -8.20 -9.19
N ASN A 163 10.49 -6.93 -8.81
CA ASN A 163 10.93 -6.54 -7.47
C ASN A 163 9.90 -6.89 -6.38
N LEU A 164 8.61 -6.62 -6.62
CA LEU A 164 7.54 -7.00 -5.69
C LEU A 164 7.38 -8.52 -5.65
N GLN A 165 7.38 -9.18 -6.81
CA GLN A 165 7.26 -10.63 -6.87
C GLN A 165 8.41 -11.33 -6.12
N SER A 166 9.64 -10.83 -6.28
CA SER A 166 10.82 -11.35 -5.57
C SER A 166 10.69 -11.19 -4.06
N LEU A 167 10.36 -9.99 -3.56
CA LEU A 167 10.23 -9.77 -2.12
C LEU A 167 9.09 -10.61 -1.51
N LEU A 168 7.95 -10.72 -2.19
CA LEU A 168 6.86 -11.60 -1.77
C LEU A 168 7.30 -13.07 -1.76
N SER A 169 8.03 -13.52 -2.79
CA SER A 169 8.58 -14.86 -2.88
C SER A 169 9.48 -15.16 -1.68
N ASP A 170 10.42 -14.28 -1.37
CA ASP A 170 11.39 -14.49 -0.30
C ASP A 170 10.71 -14.48 1.07
N THR A 171 9.77 -13.54 1.27
CA THR A 171 8.95 -13.45 2.48
C THR A 171 8.17 -14.74 2.74
N LEU A 172 7.51 -15.28 1.70
CA LEU A 172 6.64 -16.45 1.82
C LEU A 172 7.39 -17.78 1.81
N ARG A 173 8.58 -17.87 1.20
CA ARG A 173 9.39 -19.11 1.18
C ARG A 173 10.11 -19.36 2.49
N ASP A 174 10.29 -18.34 3.32
CA ASP A 174 10.93 -18.51 4.60
C ASP A 174 10.04 -19.31 5.56
N SER A 175 10.65 -20.28 6.24
CA SER A 175 9.93 -21.18 7.16
C SER A 175 9.74 -20.61 8.57
N ARG A 176 10.42 -19.49 8.87
CA ARG A 176 10.42 -18.85 10.18
C ARG A 176 9.21 -17.92 10.27
N TRP A 177 8.43 -18.07 11.34
CA TRP A 177 7.13 -17.40 11.49
C TRP A 177 7.23 -15.87 11.56
N ASP A 178 8.38 -15.31 11.94
CA ASP A 178 8.64 -13.87 12.04
C ASP A 178 8.97 -13.23 10.68
N MET A 179 9.30 -14.01 9.66
CA MET A 179 9.71 -13.49 8.36
C MET A 179 8.56 -12.90 7.55
N PRO A 180 7.33 -13.48 7.56
CA PRO A 180 6.15 -12.79 7.05
C PRO A 180 5.93 -11.41 7.68
N TYR A 181 6.15 -11.26 8.99
CA TYR A 181 6.07 -9.96 9.67
C TYR A 181 7.12 -8.96 9.15
N LEU A 182 8.35 -9.42 9.03
CA LEU A 182 9.45 -8.56 8.59
C LEU A 182 9.30 -8.16 7.12
N GLY A 183 8.91 -9.09 6.26
CA GLY A 183 8.71 -8.84 4.83
C GLY A 183 7.48 -8.00 4.54
N MET A 184 6.32 -8.39 5.10
CA MET A 184 5.06 -7.70 4.80
C MET A 184 4.89 -6.45 5.66
N GLN A 185 4.79 -6.59 6.98
CA GLN A 185 4.39 -5.49 7.87
C GLN A 185 5.47 -4.41 8.04
N VAL A 186 6.76 -4.76 7.86
CA VAL A 186 7.85 -3.78 8.01
C VAL A 186 8.31 -3.22 6.66
N LEU A 187 8.54 -4.07 5.65
CA LEU A 187 9.08 -3.64 4.37
C LEU A 187 7.99 -3.24 3.36
N ILE A 188 7.08 -4.15 3.01
CA ILE A 188 6.09 -3.93 1.94
C ILE A 188 5.06 -2.87 2.35
N GLU A 189 4.42 -3.04 3.50
CA GLU A 189 3.42 -2.08 4.02
C GLU A 189 4.05 -0.73 4.38
N GLY A 190 5.28 -0.76 4.91
CA GLY A 190 6.07 0.44 5.18
C GLY A 190 6.27 1.30 3.93
N LEU A 191 6.52 0.66 2.78
CA LEU A 191 6.56 1.31 1.47
C LEU A 191 5.16 1.73 1.01
N ALA A 192 4.16 0.86 1.12
CA ALA A 192 2.81 1.08 0.62
C ALA A 192 2.23 2.38 1.18
N LEU A 193 2.36 2.60 2.49
CA LEU A 193 1.90 3.82 3.16
C LEU A 193 2.54 5.11 2.63
N ALA A 194 3.84 5.10 2.35
CA ALA A 194 4.50 6.26 1.75
C ALA A 194 3.99 6.53 0.33
N ALA A 195 3.78 5.45 -0.44
CA ALA A 195 3.28 5.53 -1.80
C ALA A 195 1.85 6.07 -1.87
N PHE A 196 0.98 5.49 -1.05
CA PHE A 196 -0.41 5.90 -0.93
C PHE A 196 -0.51 7.34 -0.46
N GLY A 197 0.29 7.73 0.54
CA GLY A 197 0.31 9.09 1.06
C GLY A 197 0.69 10.10 -0.01
N MET A 198 1.76 9.85 -0.77
CA MET A 198 2.17 10.77 -1.85
C MET A 198 1.07 10.93 -2.90
N ILE A 199 0.46 9.83 -3.36
CA ILE A 199 -0.58 9.92 -4.39
C ILE A 199 -1.84 10.59 -3.82
N ARG A 200 -2.25 10.27 -2.59
CA ARG A 200 -3.38 10.89 -1.89
C ARG A 200 -3.20 12.40 -1.73
N ASP A 201 -1.98 12.84 -1.45
CA ASP A 201 -1.69 14.25 -1.16
C ASP A 201 -1.47 15.08 -2.44
N THR A 202 -1.21 14.42 -3.57
CA THR A 202 -0.98 15.08 -4.87
C THR A 202 -2.15 14.93 -5.84
N THR A 203 -3.03 13.96 -5.65
CA THR A 203 -4.22 13.78 -6.48
C THR A 203 -5.19 14.93 -6.29
N THR A 204 -5.75 15.42 -7.39
CA THR A 204 -6.84 16.41 -7.37
C THR A 204 -8.21 15.76 -7.56
N LYS A 205 -8.27 14.42 -7.62
CA LYS A 205 -9.49 13.67 -7.92
C LYS A 205 -10.06 13.06 -6.63
N PRO A 206 -11.37 13.21 -6.38
CA PRO A 206 -11.97 12.81 -5.11
C PRO A 206 -11.99 11.29 -4.90
N LEU A 207 -12.23 10.49 -5.95
CA LEU A 207 -12.31 9.03 -5.82
C LEU A 207 -10.98 8.38 -5.38
N PRO A 208 -9.84 8.58 -6.06
CA PRO A 208 -8.56 8.02 -5.60
C PRO A 208 -8.15 8.59 -4.22
N GLN A 209 -8.51 9.84 -3.90
CA GLN A 209 -8.26 10.38 -2.56
C GLN A 209 -9.02 9.60 -1.47
N GLN A 210 -10.30 9.28 -1.68
CA GLN A 210 -11.08 8.43 -0.76
C GLN A 210 -10.50 7.03 -0.63
N ILE A 211 -10.21 6.38 -1.77
CA ILE A 211 -9.64 5.03 -1.80
C ILE A 211 -8.36 4.97 -0.95
N LEU A 212 -7.40 5.85 -1.24
CA LEU A 212 -6.10 5.83 -0.58
C LEU A 212 -6.21 6.21 0.90
N ALA A 213 -7.04 7.20 1.25
CA ALA A 213 -7.21 7.60 2.65
C ALA A 213 -7.80 6.47 3.51
N TYR A 214 -8.82 5.76 3.02
CA TYR A 214 -9.43 4.67 3.79
C TYR A 214 -8.56 3.42 3.86
N VAL A 215 -7.84 3.07 2.78
CA VAL A 215 -6.85 1.97 2.83
C VAL A 215 -5.73 2.31 3.82
N MET A 216 -5.16 3.51 3.75
CA MET A 216 -4.09 3.94 4.67
C MET A 216 -4.50 3.92 6.15
N GLN A 217 -5.78 4.15 6.46
CA GLN A 217 -6.29 4.04 7.83
C GLN A 217 -6.12 2.61 8.40
N ASP A 218 -6.19 1.61 7.54
CA ASP A 218 -5.98 0.20 7.89
C ASP A 218 -4.50 -0.14 7.98
N GLU A 219 -3.73 0.23 6.96
CA GLU A 219 -2.29 -0.04 6.86
C GLU A 219 -1.47 0.49 8.04
N ALA A 220 -1.85 1.65 8.59
CA ALA A 220 -1.20 2.16 9.78
C ALA A 220 -1.26 1.13 10.93
N ARG A 221 -2.38 0.44 11.10
CA ARG A 221 -2.51 -0.59 12.15
C ARG A 221 -1.69 -1.83 11.82
N HIS A 222 -1.58 -2.22 10.55
CA HIS A 222 -0.79 -3.37 10.11
C HIS A 222 0.71 -3.18 10.41
N VAL A 223 1.26 -1.99 10.15
CA VAL A 223 2.64 -1.63 10.53
C VAL A 223 2.83 -1.63 12.05
N ALA A 224 1.87 -1.08 12.81
CA ALA A 224 1.91 -1.15 14.28
C ALA A 224 1.94 -2.60 14.79
N PHE A 225 1.17 -3.49 14.17
CA PHE A 225 1.15 -4.90 14.51
C PHE A 225 2.52 -5.57 14.31
N GLY A 226 3.13 -5.39 13.13
CA GLY A 226 4.46 -5.92 12.85
C GLY A 226 5.52 -5.42 13.82
N ARG A 227 5.53 -4.10 14.06
CA ARG A 227 6.43 -3.47 15.03
C ARG A 227 6.28 -4.06 16.43
N MET A 228 5.06 -4.19 16.93
CA MET A 228 4.81 -4.72 18.28
C MET A 228 5.19 -6.20 18.41
N ALA A 229 4.85 -7.01 17.41
CA ALA A 229 5.12 -8.45 17.43
C ALA A 229 6.63 -8.74 17.36
N LEU A 230 7.36 -8.08 16.46
CA LEU A 230 8.78 -8.34 16.23
C LEU A 230 9.67 -7.78 17.33
N ARG A 231 9.37 -6.59 17.86
CA ARG A 231 10.24 -5.93 18.85
C ARG A 231 10.48 -6.77 20.11
N ASP A 232 9.47 -7.49 20.58
CA ASP A 232 9.60 -8.31 21.79
C ASP A 232 10.25 -9.66 21.51
N TYR A 233 10.09 -10.19 20.29
CA TYR A 233 10.74 -11.42 19.85
C TYR A 233 12.22 -11.23 19.54
N TYR A 234 12.59 -10.15 18.83
CA TYR A 234 13.99 -9.92 18.39
C TYR A 234 14.96 -9.70 19.55
N LYS A 235 14.49 -9.27 20.72
CA LYS A 235 15.30 -9.22 21.96
C LYS A 235 15.79 -10.60 22.42
N GLN A 236 15.18 -11.67 21.93
CA GLN A 236 15.47 -13.05 22.32
C GLN A 236 16.35 -13.76 21.30
N LEU A 237 16.59 -13.15 20.14
CA LEU A 237 17.41 -13.71 19.09
C LEU A 237 18.90 -13.56 19.37
N SER A 238 19.69 -14.51 18.90
CA SER A 238 21.14 -14.41 18.87
C SER A 238 21.62 -13.39 17.84
N ASP A 239 22.85 -12.90 17.98
CA ASP A 239 23.46 -12.01 16.98
C ASP A 239 23.49 -12.63 15.58
N ALA A 240 23.59 -13.95 15.46
CA ALA A 240 23.56 -14.65 14.17
C ALA A 240 22.18 -14.57 13.52
N GLU A 241 21.13 -14.83 14.29
CA GLU A 241 19.75 -14.76 13.81
C GLU A 241 19.36 -13.32 13.46
N LEU A 242 19.79 -12.34 14.25
CA LEU A 242 19.59 -10.92 13.95
C LEU A 242 20.27 -10.53 12.64
N ARG A 243 21.52 -10.97 12.41
CA ARG A 243 22.24 -10.70 11.14
C ARG A 243 21.50 -11.24 9.92
N GLU A 244 20.87 -12.41 10.02
CA GLU A 244 20.07 -12.96 8.91
C GLU A 244 18.84 -12.08 8.62
N ARG A 245 18.21 -11.50 9.65
CA ARG A 245 17.09 -10.54 9.45
C ARG A 245 17.58 -9.21 8.90
N GLU A 246 18.73 -8.72 9.35
CA GLU A 246 19.35 -7.51 8.78
C GLU A 246 19.66 -7.69 7.30
N GLU A 247 20.20 -8.84 6.90
CA GLU A 247 20.48 -9.15 5.50
C GLU A 247 19.21 -9.13 4.65
N PHE A 248 18.15 -9.79 5.12
CA PHE A 248 16.84 -9.75 4.48
C PHE A 248 16.29 -8.32 4.36
N VAL A 249 16.42 -7.49 5.41
CA VAL A 249 15.99 -6.09 5.37
C VAL A 249 16.80 -5.28 4.36
N ILE A 250 18.11 -5.48 4.29
CA ILE A 250 18.98 -4.77 3.33
C ILE A 250 18.55 -5.11 1.90
N GLU A 251 18.42 -6.39 1.58
CA GLU A 251 17.99 -6.85 0.25
C GLU A 251 16.59 -6.34 -0.10
N GLY A 252 15.65 -6.47 0.84
CA GLY A 252 14.29 -5.98 0.66
C GLY A 252 14.23 -4.46 0.48
N CYS A 253 15.06 -3.69 1.15
CA CYS A 253 15.15 -2.23 0.97
C CYS A 253 15.62 -1.85 -0.44
N TYR A 254 16.56 -2.60 -1.03
CA TYR A 254 16.95 -2.39 -2.44
C TYR A 254 15.83 -2.75 -3.41
N LEU A 255 15.16 -3.89 -3.22
CA LEU A 255 14.00 -4.28 -4.03
C LEU A 255 12.89 -3.23 -3.95
N MET A 256 12.59 -2.73 -2.75
CA MET A 256 11.58 -1.70 -2.51
C MET A 256 11.94 -0.35 -3.13
N ARG A 257 13.22 0.05 -3.08
CA ARG A 257 13.71 1.26 -3.76
C ARG A 257 13.50 1.20 -5.28
N ASP A 258 13.64 0.02 -5.86
CA ASP A 258 13.60 -0.20 -7.31
C ASP A 258 12.21 -0.63 -7.81
N ARG A 259 11.30 -1.00 -6.89
CA ARG A 259 9.92 -1.41 -7.19
C ARG A 259 9.14 -0.36 -7.95
N LEU A 260 9.33 0.93 -7.65
CA LEU A 260 8.45 2.01 -8.13
C LEU A 260 9.04 2.86 -9.27
N LYS A 261 9.93 2.27 -10.08
CA LYS A 261 10.57 2.94 -11.22
C LYS A 261 9.66 3.20 -12.43
N GLY A 262 8.66 2.35 -12.65
CA GLY A 262 7.74 2.45 -13.80
C GLY A 262 8.42 2.27 -15.15
N THR A 263 9.55 1.55 -15.20
CA THR A 263 10.31 1.32 -16.42
C THR A 263 9.50 0.53 -17.44
N GLU A 264 8.60 -0.36 -17.00
CA GLU A 264 7.70 -1.12 -17.87
C GLU A 264 6.79 -0.20 -18.70
N VAL A 265 6.33 0.93 -18.13
CA VAL A 265 5.55 1.92 -18.88
C VAL A 265 6.43 2.62 -19.92
N LEU A 266 7.65 2.99 -19.55
CA LEU A 266 8.60 3.68 -20.44
C LEU A 266 9.06 2.78 -21.60
N GLU A 267 9.30 1.51 -21.32
CA GLU A 267 9.77 0.52 -22.28
C GLU A 267 8.64 0.03 -23.18
N ASP A 268 7.59 -0.55 -22.58
CA ASP A 268 6.59 -1.31 -23.33
C ASP A 268 5.59 -0.40 -24.03
N PHE A 269 5.19 0.69 -23.38
CA PHE A 269 4.20 1.61 -23.96
C PHE A 269 4.87 2.75 -24.76
N VAL A 270 5.86 3.42 -24.17
CA VAL A 270 6.49 4.58 -24.85
C VAL A 270 7.57 4.16 -25.86
N GLY A 271 8.11 2.94 -25.73
CA GLY A 271 9.12 2.42 -26.65
C GLY A 271 10.54 2.95 -26.39
N ILE A 272 10.82 3.40 -25.16
CA ILE A 272 12.14 3.90 -24.77
C ILE A 272 13.06 2.72 -24.48
N PRO A 273 14.30 2.69 -24.99
CA PRO A 273 15.23 1.62 -24.68
C PRO A 273 15.47 1.49 -23.17
N ALA A 274 15.52 0.26 -22.65
CA ALA A 274 15.64 -0.04 -21.21
C ALA A 274 16.71 0.79 -20.47
N ALA A 275 17.92 0.90 -21.03
CA ALA A 275 19.01 1.66 -20.41
C ALA A 275 18.77 3.18 -20.36
N GLU A 276 17.88 3.70 -21.20
CA GLU A 276 17.45 5.09 -21.18
C GLU A 276 16.22 5.28 -20.28
N ALA A 277 15.28 4.34 -20.30
CA ALA A 277 14.13 4.31 -19.39
C ALA A 277 14.57 4.32 -17.92
N ASP A 278 15.53 3.47 -17.55
CA ASP A 278 16.10 3.44 -16.20
C ASP A 278 16.73 4.78 -15.82
N LYS A 279 17.51 5.40 -16.73
CA LYS A 279 18.11 6.72 -16.49
C LYS A 279 17.07 7.83 -16.32
N LEU A 280 16.00 7.82 -17.12
CA LEU A 280 14.93 8.81 -17.00
C LEU A 280 14.21 8.67 -15.66
N SER A 281 13.93 7.43 -15.26
CA SER A 281 13.33 7.12 -13.97
C SER A 281 14.22 7.57 -12.80
N GLU A 282 15.50 7.20 -12.79
CA GLU A 282 16.48 7.56 -11.74
C GLU A 282 16.71 9.08 -11.61
N ASN A 283 16.62 9.82 -12.70
CA ASN A 283 16.77 11.28 -12.72
C ASN A 283 15.48 12.04 -12.40
N SER A 284 14.35 11.36 -12.24
CA SER A 284 13.09 12.00 -11.87
C SER A 284 13.16 12.54 -10.45
N GLU A 285 12.98 13.85 -10.29
CA GLU A 285 12.89 14.51 -8.98
C GLU A 285 11.75 13.92 -8.14
N TYR A 286 10.63 13.57 -8.79
CA TYR A 286 9.51 12.91 -8.14
C TYR A 286 9.90 11.56 -7.56
N LEU A 287 10.61 10.71 -8.32
CA LEU A 287 11.07 9.41 -7.80
C LEU A 287 12.09 9.57 -6.66
N GLN A 288 12.96 10.57 -6.74
CA GLN A 288 13.94 10.85 -5.67
C GLN A 288 13.24 11.28 -4.37
N LEU A 289 12.26 12.18 -4.46
CA LEU A 289 11.43 12.57 -3.32
C LEU A 289 10.64 11.37 -2.77
N PHE A 290 10.08 10.56 -3.68
CA PHE A 290 9.34 9.35 -3.35
C PHE A 290 10.19 8.38 -2.53
N ARG A 291 11.43 8.13 -2.95
CA ARG A 291 12.36 7.26 -2.21
C ARG A 291 12.69 7.81 -0.82
N GLN A 292 12.85 9.12 -0.66
CA GLN A 292 13.04 9.70 0.68
C GLN A 292 11.83 9.44 1.59
N LEU A 293 10.61 9.63 1.07
CA LEU A 293 9.38 9.35 1.83
C LEU A 293 9.19 7.85 2.10
N LEU A 294 9.57 6.97 1.18
CA LEU A 294 9.52 5.51 1.35
C LEU A 294 10.28 5.07 2.60
N PHE A 295 11.49 5.60 2.80
CA PHE A 295 12.31 5.23 3.95
C PHE A 295 11.96 5.97 5.24
N SER A 296 11.10 7.00 5.19
CA SER A 296 10.60 7.73 6.37
C SER A 296 9.82 6.84 7.35
N ARG A 297 9.28 5.71 6.89
CA ARG A 297 8.55 4.74 7.73
C ARG A 297 9.36 3.47 8.01
N ILE A 298 10.09 2.98 7.01
CA ILE A 298 10.88 1.75 7.14
C ILE A 298 12.01 1.93 8.16
N VAL A 299 12.84 2.97 8.00
CA VAL A 299 14.04 3.16 8.83
C VAL A 299 13.71 3.28 10.33
N PRO A 300 12.76 4.13 10.77
CA PRO A 300 12.41 4.20 12.21
C PRO A 300 11.74 2.91 12.72
N CYS A 301 10.96 2.21 11.88
CA CYS A 301 10.35 0.93 12.27
C CYS A 301 11.43 -0.14 12.51
N VAL A 302 12.36 -0.28 11.56
CA VAL A 302 13.50 -1.21 11.62
C VAL A 302 14.37 -0.93 12.85
N ARG A 303 14.63 0.35 13.15
CA ARG A 303 15.31 0.77 14.39
C ARG A 303 14.56 0.33 15.63
N ASP A 304 13.24 0.54 15.68
CA ASP A 304 12.41 0.25 16.86
C ASP A 304 12.29 -1.25 17.16
N ILE A 305 12.26 -2.10 16.14
CA ILE A 305 12.25 -3.56 16.31
C ILE A 305 13.61 -4.14 16.70
N GLY A 306 14.65 -3.31 16.77
CA GLY A 306 15.98 -3.68 17.26
C GLY A 306 16.96 -4.17 16.20
N LEU A 307 16.64 -4.02 14.91
CA LEU A 307 17.58 -4.26 13.81
C LEU A 307 18.32 -2.96 13.51
N TRP A 308 19.53 -2.80 14.03
CA TRP A 308 20.29 -1.55 13.88
C TRP A 308 21.81 -1.76 13.87
N GLY A 309 22.26 -2.90 13.35
CA GLY A 309 23.68 -3.21 13.19
C GLY A 309 24.38 -2.34 12.15
N GLU A 310 25.71 -2.31 12.22
CA GLU A 310 26.55 -1.44 11.38
C GLU A 310 26.34 -1.67 9.87
N ARG A 311 26.09 -2.91 9.45
CA ARG A 311 25.82 -3.26 8.03
C ARG A 311 24.55 -2.58 7.53
N LEU A 312 23.49 -2.62 8.32
CA LEU A 312 22.20 -2.05 7.96
C LEU A 312 22.27 -0.52 7.96
N GLN A 313 22.92 0.06 8.96
CA GLN A 313 23.21 1.51 8.99
C GLN A 313 24.01 1.94 7.76
N ARG A 314 25.03 1.17 7.35
CA ARG A 314 25.80 1.44 6.14
C ARG A 314 24.95 1.37 4.88
N ALA A 315 24.09 0.38 4.75
CA ALA A 315 23.15 0.28 3.63
C ALA A 315 22.23 1.51 3.54
N TYR A 316 21.72 2.02 4.67
CA TYR A 316 20.92 3.25 4.69
C TYR A 316 21.73 4.51 4.35
N VAL A 317 23.01 4.57 4.72
CA VAL A 317 23.92 5.66 4.28
C VAL A 317 24.12 5.59 2.78
N ASP A 318 24.39 4.40 2.23
CA ASP A 318 24.61 4.20 0.79
C ASP A 318 23.34 4.51 -0.03
N MET A 319 22.15 4.30 0.55
CA MET A 319 20.86 4.69 -0.03
C MET A 319 20.50 6.17 0.21
N GLY A 320 21.26 6.92 1.02
CA GLY A 320 20.99 8.33 1.32
C GLY A 320 19.79 8.58 2.23
N VAL A 321 19.36 7.58 3.02
CA VAL A 321 18.11 7.63 3.81
C VAL A 321 18.34 7.43 5.30
N PHE A 322 19.59 7.38 5.74
CA PHE A 322 19.96 7.15 7.14
C PHE A 322 19.28 8.13 8.12
N GLU A 323 19.17 9.41 7.75
CA GLU A 323 18.55 10.46 8.56
C GLU A 323 17.03 10.25 8.77
N MET A 324 16.39 9.41 7.95
CA MET A 324 14.97 9.08 8.13
C MET A 324 14.70 8.33 9.43
N GLY A 325 15.73 7.76 10.08
CA GLY A 325 15.59 7.09 11.36
C GLY A 325 15.03 7.98 12.48
N ASP A 326 15.16 9.30 12.37
CA ASP A 326 14.68 10.25 13.38
C ASP A 326 13.21 10.65 13.22
N GLN A 327 12.53 10.12 12.20
CA GLN A 327 11.10 10.35 11.99
C GLN A 327 10.26 9.73 13.11
N ASN A 328 9.18 10.43 13.49
CA ASN A 328 8.24 9.94 14.49
C ASN A 328 7.12 9.14 13.81
N LEU A 329 7.29 7.81 13.77
CA LEU A 329 6.35 6.90 13.14
C LEU A 329 4.93 7.00 13.74
N ASP A 330 4.81 7.13 15.06
CA ASP A 330 3.51 7.22 15.74
C ASP A 330 2.76 8.53 15.40
N LEU A 331 3.50 9.60 15.07
CA LEU A 331 2.91 10.86 14.60
C LEU A 331 2.40 10.72 13.17
N LEU A 332 3.19 10.13 12.27
CA LEU A 332 2.80 9.90 10.87
C LEU A 332 1.52 9.05 10.78
N MET A 333 1.48 7.96 11.53
CA MET A 333 0.32 7.06 11.57
C MET A 333 -0.95 7.74 12.09
N ARG A 334 -0.82 8.63 13.08
CA ARG A 334 -1.96 9.40 13.60
C ARG A 334 -2.49 10.40 12.57
N GLN A 335 -1.61 11.06 11.84
CA GLN A 335 -2.00 12.00 10.78
C GLN A 335 -2.80 11.29 9.68
N ASP A 336 -2.42 10.07 9.31
CA ASP A 336 -3.18 9.28 8.33
C ASP A 336 -4.59 8.94 8.84
N GLU A 337 -4.72 8.58 10.12
CA GLU A 337 -6.03 8.31 10.73
C GLU A 337 -6.91 9.57 10.79
N GLU A 338 -6.34 10.71 11.16
CA GLU A 338 -7.04 12.01 11.21
C GLU A 338 -7.57 12.43 9.84
N ILE A 339 -6.84 12.15 8.75
CA ILE A 339 -7.28 12.46 7.37
C ILE A 339 -8.51 11.63 7.00
N ALA A 340 -8.50 10.32 7.29
CA ALA A 340 -9.64 9.45 7.01
C ALA A 340 -10.89 9.85 7.83
N GLU A 341 -10.71 10.22 9.10
CA GLU A 341 -11.81 10.69 9.96
C GLU A 341 -12.39 12.02 9.48
N LYS A 342 -11.54 12.92 8.97
CA LYS A 342 -11.99 14.18 8.36
C LYS A 342 -12.86 13.93 7.13
N LEU A 343 -12.47 13.00 6.26
CA LEU A 343 -13.26 12.64 5.08
C LEU A 343 -14.63 12.06 5.45
N ASP A 344 -14.70 11.19 6.46
CA ASP A 344 -15.99 10.70 6.96
C ASP A 344 -16.85 11.83 7.52
N ALA A 345 -16.27 12.74 8.29
CA ALA A 345 -17.01 13.88 8.85
C ALA A 345 -17.59 14.79 7.75
N GLU A 346 -16.82 15.04 6.69
CA GLU A 346 -17.29 15.78 5.51
C GLU A 346 -18.41 15.02 4.77
N ARG A 347 -18.27 13.71 4.59
CA ARG A 347 -19.32 12.87 3.98
C ARG A 347 -20.61 12.91 4.80
N PHE A 348 -20.54 12.66 6.11
CA PHE A 348 -21.71 12.67 6.98
C PHE A 348 -22.41 14.03 7.00
N ALA A 349 -21.64 15.13 6.99
CA ALA A 349 -22.21 16.47 6.90
C ALA A 349 -22.96 16.69 5.58
N GLN A 350 -22.45 16.16 4.46
CA GLN A 350 -23.12 16.22 3.16
C GLN A 350 -24.41 15.37 3.13
N GLU A 351 -24.36 14.15 3.66
CA GLU A 351 -25.53 13.26 3.77
C GLU A 351 -26.62 13.88 4.66
N GLU A 352 -26.25 14.47 5.79
CA GLU A 352 -27.18 15.16 6.70
C GLU A 352 -27.81 16.38 6.03
N ALA A 353 -27.02 17.18 5.31
CA ALA A 353 -27.51 18.33 4.56
C ALA A 353 -28.49 17.91 3.45
N ALA A 354 -28.17 16.87 2.69
CA ALA A 354 -29.04 16.33 1.65
C ALA A 354 -30.37 15.81 2.23
N ARG A 355 -30.31 15.03 3.31
CA ARG A 355 -31.52 14.53 4.00
C ARG A 355 -32.37 15.65 4.56
N THR A 356 -31.74 16.69 5.13
CA THR A 356 -32.44 17.87 5.64
C THR A 356 -33.16 18.62 4.50
N ALA A 357 -32.53 18.75 3.35
CA ALA A 357 -33.13 19.35 2.16
C ALA A 357 -34.32 18.53 1.64
N GLU A 358 -34.19 17.20 1.54
CA GLU A 358 -35.28 16.28 1.15
C GLU A 358 -36.49 16.42 2.08
N VAL A 359 -36.26 16.46 3.41
CA VAL A 359 -37.33 16.64 4.40
C VAL A 359 -37.98 18.01 4.26
N ALA A 360 -37.19 19.07 4.07
CA ALA A 360 -37.71 20.43 3.87
C ALA A 360 -38.58 20.52 2.60
N GLU A 361 -38.15 19.89 1.51
CA GLU A 361 -38.92 19.82 0.27
C GLU A 361 -40.24 19.03 0.47
N ALA A 362 -40.19 17.87 1.11
CA ALA A 362 -41.37 17.07 1.41
C ALA A 362 -42.39 17.84 2.28
N ILE A 363 -41.91 18.59 3.27
CA ILE A 363 -42.76 19.48 4.10
C ILE A 363 -43.39 20.58 3.25
N ALA A 364 -42.62 21.23 2.37
CA ALA A 364 -43.11 22.29 1.49
C ALA A 364 -44.18 21.78 0.51
N GLN A 365 -43.97 20.61 -0.09
CA GLN A 365 -44.93 19.96 -0.99
C GLN A 365 -46.21 19.53 -0.24
N GLY A 366 -46.07 18.98 0.97
CA GLY A 366 -47.20 18.61 1.82
C GLY A 366 -48.03 19.83 2.27
N GLY A 367 -47.37 20.96 2.55
CA GLY A 367 -48.03 22.22 2.90
C GLY A 367 -48.78 22.87 1.71
N ALA A 368 -48.23 22.76 0.50
CA ALA A 368 -48.86 23.29 -0.72
C ALA A 368 -50.08 22.48 -1.18
N ALA A 369 -50.17 21.20 -0.82
CA ALA A 369 -51.33 20.35 -1.13
C ALA A 369 -52.50 20.51 -0.14
N ALA A 370 -52.29 21.21 0.99
CA ALA A 370 -53.26 21.38 2.06
C ALA A 370 -53.92 22.79 2.11
N GLY A 371 -53.51 23.71 1.24
CA GLY A 371 -54.11 25.04 1.05
C GLY A 371 -54.76 25.17 -0.32
#